data_AF-A0A2N7PYX5-F1
#
_entry.id   AF-A0A2N7PYX5-F1
#
_cell.length_a   1.000
_cell.length_b   1.000
_cell.length_c   1.000
_cell.angle_alpha   90.00
_cell.angle_beta   90.00
_cell.angle_gamma   90.00
#
_symmetry.space_group_name_H-M   'P 1'
#
loop_
_entity.id
_entity.type
_entity.pdbx_description
1 polymer ?
#
loop_
_entity_poly.entity_id
_entity_poly.type
_entity_poly.pdbx_seq_one_letter_code
_entity_poly.pdbx_strand_id
1 'polypeptide(L)'
;FRPYWFETGTPSFLIKMILKNRFYLPSLENLKTSDEILASLDIDFMRLDNILFQTGYLTIKDIINDESKTYYTLSYPNHEVRMSLNSVFLADLFPELSKEESEIRIKEALRKADLQKFQETLQSFFSNIPYHWYTKNDLDKYEGFYASIIYALFNGAGIIAIPEDTTSKGRIDLTAFMENKIYIIEFKVVDKPSEDPLKQIKEKKYYEKYLSEDKEIYIVGMEFSKEKRNIINFDWERIK
;
A
#
# COMPACT_ATOMS: atom_id res chain seq x y z
N PHE A 1 -17.44 -12.27 -13.17
CA PHE A 1 -17.67 -11.06 -13.97
C PHE A 1 -16.31 -10.56 -14.45
N ARG A 2 -16.11 -10.32 -15.75
CA ARG A 2 -14.90 -9.68 -16.28
C ARG A 2 -15.11 -8.16 -16.24
N PRO A 3 -14.21 -7.37 -15.64
CA PRO A 3 -14.34 -5.92 -15.68
C PRO A 3 -14.05 -5.42 -17.11
N TYR A 4 -15.09 -4.98 -17.82
CA TYR A 4 -15.01 -4.52 -19.22
C TYR A 4 -14.16 -3.25 -19.43
N TRP A 5 -13.74 -2.58 -18.35
CA TRP A 5 -12.93 -1.35 -18.38
C TRP A 5 -11.40 -1.62 -18.37
N PHE A 6 -11.00 -2.90 -18.39
CA PHE A 6 -9.63 -3.32 -18.10
C PHE A 6 -8.82 -3.83 -19.32
N GLU A 7 -9.44 -3.93 -20.51
CA GLU A 7 -8.83 -4.59 -21.69
C GLU A 7 -7.97 -3.70 -22.61
N THR A 8 -7.82 -2.40 -22.34
CA THR A 8 -6.94 -1.53 -23.15
C THR A 8 -5.60 -1.33 -22.46
N GLY A 9 -4.47 -1.31 -23.20
CA GLY A 9 -3.07 -1.26 -22.70
C GLY A 9 -2.64 -0.09 -21.78
N THR A 10 -3.58 0.63 -21.19
CA THR A 10 -3.48 1.66 -20.16
C THR A 10 -2.76 1.22 -18.87
N PRO A 11 -2.91 -0.03 -18.35
CA PRO A 11 -2.36 -0.37 -17.05
C PRO A 11 -0.82 -0.32 -17.01
N SER A 12 -0.13 -0.89 -18.00
CA SER A 12 1.34 -0.97 -17.94
C SER A 12 2.04 0.38 -18.10
N PHE A 13 1.43 1.34 -18.81
CA PHE A 13 1.95 2.71 -18.85
C PHE A 13 1.80 3.40 -17.48
N LEU A 14 0.63 3.24 -16.85
CA LEU A 14 0.34 3.78 -15.53
C LEU A 14 1.30 3.24 -14.47
N ILE A 15 1.55 1.93 -14.46
CA ILE A 15 2.48 1.32 -13.50
C ILE A 15 3.90 1.85 -13.71
N LYS A 16 4.35 1.98 -14.96
CA LYS A 16 5.67 2.60 -15.26
C LYS A 16 5.76 4.03 -14.73
N MET A 17 4.69 4.82 -14.81
CA MET A 17 4.66 6.17 -14.23
C MET A 17 4.72 6.15 -12.70
N ILE A 18 3.94 5.27 -12.05
CA ILE A 18 3.95 5.09 -10.59
C ILE A 18 5.39 4.78 -10.12
N LEU A 19 6.05 3.84 -10.77
CA LEU A 19 7.40 3.40 -10.40
C LEU A 19 8.47 4.45 -10.70
N LYS A 20 8.42 5.09 -11.89
CA LYS A 20 9.36 6.15 -12.29
C LYS A 20 9.27 7.36 -11.36
N ASN A 21 8.06 7.75 -10.97
CA ASN A 21 7.83 8.90 -10.10
C ASN A 21 8.00 8.57 -8.61
N ARG A 22 8.32 7.30 -8.26
CA ARG A 22 8.38 6.80 -6.88
C ARG A 22 7.10 7.13 -6.11
N PHE A 23 5.97 7.01 -6.79
CA PHE A 23 4.69 7.43 -6.27
C PHE A 23 4.30 6.55 -5.08
N TYR A 24 3.96 7.18 -3.96
CA TYR A 24 3.48 6.49 -2.77
C TYR A 24 2.05 6.00 -3.00
N LEU A 25 1.87 4.73 -3.33
CA LEU A 25 0.58 4.17 -3.72
C LEU A 25 -0.53 4.37 -2.68
N PRO A 26 -0.26 4.32 -1.36
CA PRO A 26 -1.30 4.58 -0.37
C PRO A 26 -1.89 6.01 -0.42
N SER A 27 -1.17 6.98 -1.00
CA SER A 27 -1.71 8.33 -1.20
C SER A 27 -2.92 8.38 -2.14
N LEU A 28 -3.16 7.33 -2.93
CA LEU A 28 -4.36 7.19 -3.76
C LEU A 28 -5.66 7.18 -2.96
N GLU A 29 -5.63 6.89 -1.65
CA GLU A 29 -6.83 6.95 -0.80
C GLU A 29 -7.32 8.39 -0.59
N ASN A 30 -6.43 9.40 -0.68
CA ASN A 30 -6.73 10.81 -0.43
C ASN A 30 -5.83 11.75 -1.28
N LEU A 31 -5.81 11.54 -2.60
CA LEU A 31 -4.92 12.27 -3.50
C LEU A 31 -5.46 13.68 -3.78
N LYS A 32 -4.74 14.73 -3.35
CA LYS A 32 -5.14 16.11 -3.60
C LYS A 32 -4.66 16.61 -4.96
N THR A 33 -5.54 17.29 -5.69
CA THR A 33 -5.24 17.89 -7.00
C THR A 33 -6.04 19.17 -7.22
N SER A 34 -5.66 20.00 -8.20
CA SER A 34 -6.39 21.23 -8.55
C SER A 34 -7.26 21.05 -9.77
N ASP A 35 -8.26 21.92 -9.93
CA ASP A 35 -9.13 21.96 -11.11
C ASP A 35 -8.35 22.13 -12.41
N GLU A 36 -7.36 23.03 -12.43
CA GLU A 36 -6.45 23.25 -13.56
C GLU A 36 -5.76 21.94 -14.00
N ILE A 37 -5.33 21.11 -13.04
CA ILE A 37 -4.65 19.85 -13.35
C ILE A 37 -5.63 18.86 -13.95
N LEU A 38 -6.85 18.74 -13.42
CA LEU A 38 -7.84 17.78 -13.93
C LEU A 38 -8.42 18.19 -15.29
N ALA A 39 -8.50 19.49 -15.55
CA ALA A 39 -8.96 20.04 -16.82
C ALA A 39 -7.87 20.01 -17.92
N SER A 40 -6.61 19.76 -17.57
CA SER A 40 -5.52 19.69 -18.54
C SER A 40 -5.71 18.52 -19.52
N LEU A 41 -5.58 18.81 -20.81
CA LEU A 41 -5.58 17.84 -21.92
C LEU A 41 -4.19 17.73 -22.58
N ASP A 42 -3.17 18.31 -21.97
CA ASP A 42 -1.81 18.29 -22.50
C ASP A 42 -1.18 16.90 -22.34
N ILE A 43 -1.05 16.19 -23.46
CA ILE A 43 -0.51 14.84 -23.53
C ILE A 43 1.00 14.85 -23.22
N ASP A 44 1.71 15.96 -23.47
CA ASP A 44 3.15 16.06 -23.23
C ASP A 44 3.47 16.31 -21.74
N PHE A 45 2.50 16.82 -20.97
CA PHE A 45 2.60 17.09 -19.53
C PHE A 45 1.53 16.35 -18.70
N MET A 46 1.26 15.09 -19.03
CA MET A 46 0.31 14.28 -18.26
C MET A 46 0.83 13.99 -16.85
N ARG A 47 0.16 14.55 -15.85
CA ARG A 47 0.34 14.16 -14.45
C ARG A 47 -0.43 12.89 -14.14
N LEU A 48 0.11 12.10 -13.21
CA LEU A 48 -0.46 10.80 -12.80
C LEU A 48 -1.89 10.94 -12.24
N ASP A 49 -2.16 11.99 -11.46
CA ASP A 49 -3.48 12.27 -10.87
C ASP A 49 -4.54 12.56 -11.94
N ASN A 50 -4.21 13.31 -12.99
CA ASN A 50 -5.10 13.52 -14.13
C ASN A 50 -5.39 12.19 -14.85
N ILE A 51 -4.36 11.40 -15.21
CA ILE A 51 -4.56 10.12 -15.90
C ILE A 51 -5.46 9.19 -15.09
N LEU A 52 -5.16 9.03 -13.79
CA LEU A 52 -5.95 8.19 -12.89
C LEU A 52 -7.42 8.61 -12.82
N PHE A 53 -7.69 9.91 -12.86
CA PHE A 53 -9.05 10.45 -12.88
C PHE A 53 -9.74 10.21 -14.23
N GLN A 54 -9.10 10.60 -15.34
CA GLN A 54 -9.68 10.49 -16.69
C GLN A 54 -9.94 9.04 -17.12
N THR A 55 -9.13 8.10 -16.63
CA THR A 55 -9.28 6.66 -16.88
C THR A 55 -10.23 5.97 -15.90
N GLY A 56 -10.76 6.69 -14.90
CA GLY A 56 -11.73 6.18 -13.94
C GLY A 56 -11.14 5.34 -12.80
N TYR A 57 -9.81 5.28 -12.64
CA TYR A 57 -9.18 4.64 -11.48
C TYR A 57 -9.42 5.43 -10.19
N LEU A 58 -9.55 6.75 -10.29
CA LEU A 58 -9.93 7.63 -9.19
C LEU A 58 -11.15 8.49 -9.57
N THR A 59 -11.92 8.87 -8.56
CA THR A 59 -13.04 9.82 -8.67
C THR A 59 -12.95 10.87 -7.56
N ILE A 60 -13.76 11.93 -7.68
CA ILE A 60 -13.82 12.99 -6.67
C ILE A 60 -14.50 12.44 -5.42
N LYS A 61 -13.75 12.42 -4.32
CA LYS A 61 -14.21 12.08 -2.97
C LYS A 61 -14.68 13.32 -2.22
N ASP A 62 -13.99 14.45 -2.40
CA ASP A 62 -14.30 15.71 -1.73
C ASP A 62 -13.87 16.92 -2.56
N ILE A 63 -14.53 18.06 -2.35
CA ILE A 63 -14.27 19.34 -3.03
C ILE A 63 -13.90 20.38 -1.98
N ILE A 64 -12.72 20.99 -2.14
CA ILE A 64 -12.19 22.01 -1.27
C ILE A 64 -12.16 23.33 -2.05
N ASN A 65 -13.04 24.25 -1.70
CA ASN A 65 -13.07 25.59 -2.28
C ASN A 65 -12.18 26.53 -1.46
N ASP A 66 -11.16 27.07 -2.09
CA ASP A 66 -10.37 28.21 -1.60
C ASP A 66 -10.85 29.49 -2.31
N GLU A 67 -10.58 30.67 -1.74
CA GLU A 67 -11.12 31.96 -2.22
C GLU A 67 -10.86 32.24 -3.72
N SER A 68 -9.81 31.62 -4.28
CA SER A 68 -9.41 31.78 -5.68
C SER A 68 -9.32 30.48 -6.49
N LYS A 69 -9.39 29.30 -5.84
CA LYS A 69 -9.07 28.02 -6.47
C LYS A 69 -9.94 26.89 -5.95
N THR A 70 -10.29 25.97 -6.84
CA THR A 70 -10.94 24.71 -6.46
C THR A 70 -9.91 23.60 -6.43
N TYR A 71 -9.90 22.87 -5.33
CA TYR A 71 -9.11 21.65 -5.15
C TYR A 71 -10.04 20.46 -4.96
N TYR A 72 -9.57 19.30 -5.38
CA TYR A 72 -10.29 18.04 -5.24
C TYR A 72 -9.45 17.07 -4.43
N THR A 73 -10.13 16.29 -3.59
CA THR A 73 -9.57 15.05 -3.06
C THR A 73 -10.08 13.90 -3.91
N LEU A 74 -9.17 13.18 -4.56
CA LEU A 74 -9.46 12.00 -5.36
C LEU A 74 -9.28 10.73 -4.52
N SER A 75 -10.09 9.71 -4.81
CA SER A 75 -9.98 8.38 -4.23
C SER A 75 -10.56 7.31 -5.15
N TYR A 76 -10.41 6.03 -4.80
CA TYR A 76 -11.01 4.94 -5.57
C TYR A 76 -12.55 5.07 -5.59
N PRO A 77 -13.20 4.88 -6.74
CA PRO A 77 -14.66 4.97 -6.84
C PRO A 77 -15.38 3.82 -6.13
N ASN A 78 -14.75 2.65 -6.07
CA ASN A 78 -15.31 1.47 -5.41
C ASN A 78 -14.21 0.43 -5.11
N HIS A 79 -14.61 -0.64 -4.41
CA HIS A 79 -13.72 -1.72 -3.99
C HIS A 79 -13.13 -2.51 -5.17
N GLU A 80 -13.90 -2.77 -6.23
CA GLU A 80 -13.42 -3.51 -7.40
C GLU A 80 -12.28 -2.78 -8.10
N VAL A 81 -12.45 -1.47 -8.35
CA VAL A 81 -11.42 -0.61 -8.95
C VAL A 81 -10.17 -0.57 -8.10
N ARG A 82 -10.32 -0.48 -6.77
CA ARG A 82 -9.20 -0.55 -5.81
C ARG A 82 -8.45 -1.87 -5.92
N MET A 83 -9.15 -3.00 -5.83
CA MET A 83 -8.55 -4.33 -5.94
C MET A 83 -7.81 -4.49 -7.28
N SER A 84 -8.46 -4.13 -8.38
CA SER A 84 -7.93 -4.32 -9.74
C SER A 84 -6.68 -3.50 -10.01
N LEU A 85 -6.64 -2.22 -9.61
CA LEU A 85 -5.45 -1.38 -9.81
C LEU A 85 -4.25 -1.91 -9.03
N ASN A 86 -4.44 -2.22 -7.74
CA ASN A 86 -3.40 -2.77 -6.90
C ASN A 86 -2.94 -4.15 -7.38
N SER A 87 -3.89 -4.96 -7.85
CA SER A 87 -3.61 -6.23 -8.51
C SER A 87 -2.70 -6.10 -9.72
N VAL A 88 -2.92 -5.13 -10.60
CA VAL A 88 -2.06 -4.95 -11.77
C VAL A 88 -0.72 -4.33 -11.41
N PHE A 89 -0.69 -3.41 -10.46
CA PHE A 89 0.58 -2.87 -9.95
C PHE A 89 1.52 -4.01 -9.52
N LEU A 90 1.00 -5.02 -8.84
CA LEU A 90 1.77 -6.20 -8.47
C LEU A 90 2.10 -7.07 -9.70
N ALA A 91 1.15 -7.36 -10.59
CA ALA A 91 1.42 -8.21 -11.76
C ALA A 91 2.57 -7.66 -12.64
N ASP A 92 2.66 -6.34 -12.82
CA ASP A 92 3.74 -5.70 -13.58
C ASP A 92 5.10 -5.77 -12.86
N LEU A 93 5.10 -5.71 -11.51
CA LEU A 93 6.31 -5.92 -10.71
C LEU A 93 6.76 -7.40 -10.71
N PHE A 94 5.83 -8.34 -10.92
CA PHE A 94 6.01 -9.78 -10.70
C PHE A 94 5.41 -10.65 -11.82
N PRO A 95 6.00 -10.66 -13.03
CA PRO A 95 5.46 -11.44 -14.15
C PRO A 95 5.59 -12.97 -13.99
N GLU A 96 6.47 -13.46 -13.10
CA GLU A 96 6.83 -14.90 -13.00
C GLU A 96 6.16 -15.67 -11.86
N LEU A 97 5.62 -14.99 -10.84
CA LEU A 97 4.90 -15.60 -9.73
C LEU A 97 3.39 -15.43 -9.94
N SER A 98 2.60 -16.44 -9.56
CA SER A 98 1.15 -16.20 -9.46
C SER A 98 0.91 -15.30 -8.25
N LYS A 99 0.69 -14.03 -8.55
CA LYS A 99 0.22 -13.01 -7.61
C LYS A 99 -0.94 -13.53 -6.77
N GLU A 100 -1.82 -14.30 -7.40
CA GLU A 100 -3.00 -14.93 -6.81
C GLU A 100 -2.61 -15.88 -5.66
N GLU A 101 -1.54 -16.68 -5.79
CA GLU A 101 -1.08 -17.54 -4.69
C GLU A 101 -0.57 -16.73 -3.51
N SER A 102 0.17 -15.64 -3.74
CA SER A 102 0.66 -14.76 -2.67
C SER A 102 -0.49 -14.07 -1.94
N GLU A 103 -1.49 -13.58 -2.67
CA GLU A 103 -2.72 -12.99 -2.12
C GLU A 103 -3.48 -13.99 -1.25
N ILE A 104 -3.67 -15.22 -1.74
CA ILE A 104 -4.32 -16.30 -0.99
C ILE A 104 -3.54 -16.63 0.29
N ARG A 105 -2.21 -16.78 0.19
CA ARG A 105 -1.36 -17.14 1.33
C ARG A 105 -1.37 -16.07 2.42
N ILE A 106 -1.29 -14.79 2.05
CA ILE A 106 -1.34 -13.69 3.02
C ILE A 106 -2.70 -13.59 3.67
N LYS A 107 -3.76 -13.72 2.87
CA LYS A 107 -5.13 -13.71 3.39
C LYS A 107 -5.34 -14.83 4.42
N GLU A 108 -4.90 -16.05 4.10
CA GLU A 108 -4.98 -17.19 5.02
C GLU A 108 -4.11 -17.03 6.27
N ALA A 109 -2.89 -16.50 6.12
CA ALA A 109 -1.99 -16.26 7.24
C ALA A 109 -2.59 -15.25 8.23
N LEU A 110 -3.10 -14.11 7.75
CA LEU A 110 -3.77 -13.12 8.59
C LEU A 110 -5.08 -13.66 9.15
N ARG A 111 -5.87 -14.43 8.40
CA ARG A 111 -7.10 -15.03 8.91
C ARG A 111 -6.85 -15.93 10.12
N LYS A 112 -5.78 -16.73 10.07
CA LYS A 112 -5.37 -17.67 11.13
C LYS A 112 -4.45 -17.06 12.19
N ALA A 113 -4.09 -15.77 12.06
CA ALA A 113 -3.05 -15.12 12.87
C ALA A 113 -1.69 -15.85 12.86
N ASP A 114 -1.36 -16.53 11.76
CA ASP A 114 -0.07 -17.18 11.55
C ASP A 114 0.93 -16.14 11.02
N LEU A 115 1.46 -15.32 11.92
CA LEU A 115 2.38 -14.24 11.57
C LEU A 115 3.77 -14.72 11.13
N GLN A 116 4.16 -15.94 11.51
CA GLN A 116 5.32 -16.60 10.92
C GLN A 116 5.08 -16.88 9.44
N LYS A 117 3.92 -17.47 9.09
CA LYS A 117 3.61 -17.73 7.68
C LYS A 117 3.44 -16.46 6.87
N PHE A 118 2.90 -15.41 7.49
CA PHE A 118 2.82 -14.09 6.89
C PHE A 118 4.22 -13.54 6.55
N GLN A 119 5.16 -13.58 7.50
CA GLN A 119 6.55 -13.18 7.27
C GLN A 119 7.20 -13.99 6.15
N GLU A 120 7.11 -15.32 6.17
CA GLU A 120 7.68 -16.19 5.13
C GLU A 120 7.13 -15.85 3.74
N THR A 121 5.83 -15.58 3.67
CA THR A 121 5.17 -15.25 2.41
C THR A 121 5.66 -13.90 1.88
N LEU A 122 5.79 -12.89 2.74
CA LEU A 122 6.36 -11.60 2.36
C LEU A 122 7.83 -11.74 1.94
N GLN A 123 8.65 -12.48 2.68
CA GLN A 123 10.06 -12.67 2.33
C GLN A 123 10.23 -13.37 0.98
N SER A 124 9.43 -14.41 0.72
CA SER A 124 9.38 -15.05 -0.59
C SER A 124 8.92 -14.07 -1.67
N PHE A 125 7.89 -13.27 -1.39
CA PHE A 125 7.37 -12.26 -2.31
C PHE A 125 8.45 -11.23 -2.71
N PHE A 126 9.09 -10.57 -1.74
CA PHE A 126 10.12 -9.56 -2.00
C PHE A 126 11.37 -10.14 -2.70
N SER A 127 11.73 -11.41 -2.42
CA SER A 127 12.88 -12.08 -3.07
C SER A 127 12.70 -12.24 -4.58
N ASN A 128 11.45 -12.25 -5.05
CA ASN A 128 11.13 -12.43 -6.46
C ASN A 128 11.00 -11.13 -7.23
N ILE A 129 11.21 -9.96 -6.61
CA ILE A 129 11.23 -8.68 -7.34
C ILE A 129 12.48 -8.65 -8.24
N PRO A 130 12.34 -8.56 -9.57
CA PRO A 130 13.48 -8.48 -10.47
C PRO A 130 14.44 -7.33 -10.11
N TYR A 131 15.76 -7.62 -10.13
CA TYR A 131 16.81 -6.66 -9.79
C TYR A 131 16.71 -5.32 -10.53
N HIS A 132 16.28 -5.35 -11.80
CA HIS A 132 16.20 -4.17 -12.66
C HIS A 132 15.17 -3.14 -12.21
N TRP A 133 14.15 -3.54 -11.43
CA TRP A 133 13.18 -2.59 -10.87
C TRP A 133 13.83 -1.66 -9.86
N TYR A 134 14.72 -2.19 -9.02
CA TYR A 134 15.45 -1.42 -8.02
C TYR A 134 16.45 -0.48 -8.66
N THR A 135 17.22 -0.93 -9.66
CA THR A 135 18.28 -0.10 -10.24
C THR A 135 17.78 0.99 -11.19
N LYS A 136 16.67 0.77 -11.90
CA LYS A 136 16.09 1.78 -12.79
C LYS A 136 15.39 2.92 -12.06
N ASN A 137 14.95 2.68 -10.82
CA ASN A 137 14.06 3.60 -10.10
C ASN A 137 14.57 3.99 -8.69
N ASP A 138 15.72 3.50 -8.23
CA ASP A 138 16.25 3.60 -6.84
C ASP A 138 15.21 3.28 -5.74
N LEU A 139 14.40 2.23 -5.95
CA LEU A 139 13.25 1.92 -5.07
C LEU A 139 13.66 1.39 -3.70
N ASP A 140 14.84 0.78 -3.61
CA ASP A 140 15.39 0.18 -2.39
C ASP A 140 15.64 1.21 -1.28
N LYS A 141 15.80 2.49 -1.63
CA LYS A 141 16.07 3.57 -0.66
C LYS A 141 14.80 4.14 -0.03
N TYR A 142 13.62 3.76 -0.51
CA TYR A 142 12.36 4.41 -0.19
C TYR A 142 11.47 3.51 0.67
N GLU A 143 11.23 3.88 1.92
CA GLU A 143 10.31 3.17 2.81
C GLU A 143 8.90 3.07 2.23
N GLY A 144 8.45 4.14 1.58
CA GLY A 144 7.16 4.16 0.90
C GLY A 144 7.05 3.15 -0.24
N PHE A 145 8.15 2.60 -0.78
CA PHE A 145 8.10 1.53 -1.77
C PHE A 145 7.64 0.22 -1.14
N TYR A 146 8.26 -0.19 -0.03
CA TYR A 146 7.88 -1.40 0.71
C TYR A 146 6.45 -1.28 1.25
N ALA A 147 6.10 -0.12 1.81
CA ALA A 147 4.73 0.18 2.23
C ALA A 147 3.73 0.13 1.05
N SER A 148 4.09 0.66 -0.12
CA SER A 148 3.23 0.60 -1.32
C SER A 148 2.99 -0.82 -1.79
N ILE A 149 4.01 -1.69 -1.74
CA ILE A 149 3.87 -3.10 -2.11
C ILE A 149 2.94 -3.83 -1.14
N ILE A 150 3.12 -3.64 0.18
CA ILE A 150 2.28 -4.31 1.17
C ILE A 150 0.84 -3.79 1.10
N TYR A 151 0.67 -2.48 0.94
CA TYR A 151 -0.64 -1.88 0.67
C TYR A 151 -1.29 -2.48 -0.58
N ALA A 152 -0.55 -2.60 -1.68
CA ALA A 152 -1.08 -3.19 -2.91
C ALA A 152 -1.46 -4.66 -2.71
N LEU A 153 -0.65 -5.42 -1.99
CA LEU A 153 -0.86 -6.84 -1.72
C LEU A 153 -2.10 -7.08 -0.85
N PHE A 154 -2.32 -6.23 0.15
CA PHE A 154 -3.54 -6.29 0.96
C PHE A 154 -4.78 -5.94 0.13
N ASN A 155 -4.73 -4.86 -0.65
CA ASN A 155 -5.85 -4.47 -1.49
C ASN A 155 -6.14 -5.49 -2.59
N GLY A 156 -5.12 -6.04 -3.24
CA GLY A 156 -5.26 -7.10 -4.23
C GLY A 156 -5.91 -8.36 -3.64
N ALA A 157 -5.51 -8.76 -2.43
CA ALA A 157 -6.12 -9.88 -1.69
C ALA A 157 -7.55 -9.59 -1.14
N GLY A 158 -8.05 -8.36 -1.32
CA GLY A 158 -9.35 -7.91 -0.81
C GLY A 158 -9.36 -7.77 0.72
N ILE A 159 -8.21 -7.45 1.31
CA ILE A 159 -8.06 -7.17 2.74
C ILE A 159 -8.30 -5.68 2.96
N ILE A 160 -9.19 -5.35 3.90
CA ILE A 160 -9.46 -3.97 4.25
C ILE A 160 -8.24 -3.43 4.99
N ALA A 161 -7.62 -2.39 4.43
CA ALA A 161 -6.48 -1.72 5.03
C ALA A 161 -6.69 -0.20 5.05
N ILE A 162 -6.27 0.44 6.13
CA ILE A 162 -6.20 1.89 6.29
C ILE A 162 -4.71 2.25 6.31
N PRO A 163 -4.17 2.80 5.22
CA PRO A 163 -2.83 3.35 5.25
C PRO A 163 -2.83 4.69 5.97
N GLU A 164 -1.66 5.08 6.49
CA GLU A 164 -1.49 6.37 7.17
C GLU A 164 -2.56 6.61 8.25
N ASP A 165 -2.88 5.54 9.00
CA ASP A 165 -3.99 5.54 9.93
C ASP A 165 -3.72 6.48 11.11
N THR A 166 -4.47 7.58 11.16
CA THR A 166 -4.21 8.67 12.09
C THR A 166 -4.73 8.39 13.49
N THR A 167 -3.96 8.83 14.49
CA THR A 167 -4.30 8.75 15.92
C THR A 167 -3.98 10.09 16.58
N SER A 168 -4.43 10.29 17.82
CA SER A 168 -4.04 11.47 18.62
C SER A 168 -2.54 11.52 18.98
N LYS A 169 -1.80 10.41 18.81
CA LYS A 169 -0.39 10.27 19.22
C LYS A 169 0.60 10.21 18.06
N GLY A 170 0.09 10.17 16.84
CA GLY A 170 0.88 9.99 15.62
C GLY A 170 0.07 9.32 14.52
N ARG A 171 0.79 8.74 13.56
CA ARG A 171 0.22 8.10 12.37
C ARG A 171 0.83 6.71 12.27
N ILE A 172 -0.04 5.72 12.14
CA ILE A 172 0.33 4.33 11.91
C ILE A 172 0.58 4.16 10.40
N ASP A 173 1.62 3.44 10.00
CA ASP A 173 1.89 3.25 8.57
C ASP A 173 0.75 2.49 7.86
N LEU A 174 0.30 1.38 8.45
CA LEU A 174 -0.78 0.57 7.91
C LEU A 174 -1.55 -0.15 9.02
N THR A 175 -2.88 -0.06 8.99
CA THR A 175 -3.75 -0.91 9.81
C THR A 175 -4.57 -1.82 8.90
N ALA A 176 -4.51 -3.13 9.12
CA ALA A 176 -5.28 -4.10 8.35
C ALA A 176 -6.33 -4.82 9.20
N PHE A 177 -7.48 -5.10 8.60
CA PHE A 177 -8.61 -5.74 9.23
C PHE A 177 -8.88 -7.08 8.55
N MET A 178 -8.91 -8.13 9.36
CA MET A 178 -9.20 -9.49 8.91
C MET A 178 -10.17 -10.14 9.88
N GLU A 179 -11.43 -10.28 9.47
CA GLU A 179 -12.50 -10.85 10.30
C GLU A 179 -12.55 -10.18 11.69
N ASN A 180 -12.25 -10.94 12.75
CA ASN A 180 -12.22 -10.48 14.13
C ASN A 180 -10.83 -9.99 14.61
N LYS A 181 -9.91 -9.69 13.69
CA LYS A 181 -8.51 -9.33 13.98
C LYS A 181 -8.11 -8.00 13.37
N ILE A 182 -7.31 -7.25 14.11
CA ILE A 182 -6.70 -5.98 13.69
C ILE A 182 -5.18 -6.15 13.74
N TYR A 183 -4.51 -5.78 12.66
CA TYR A 183 -3.06 -5.76 12.54
C TYR A 183 -2.58 -4.32 12.40
N ILE A 184 -1.84 -3.82 13.39
CA ILE A 184 -1.21 -2.50 13.39
C ILE A 184 0.24 -2.69 12.98
N ILE A 185 0.60 -2.15 11.83
CA ILE A 185 1.86 -2.46 11.17
C ILE A 185 2.69 -1.19 11.00
N GLU A 186 3.95 -1.25 11.40
CA GLU A 186 4.97 -0.23 11.12
C GLU A 186 6.09 -0.80 10.27
N PHE A 187 6.61 0.01 9.35
CA PHE A 187 7.70 -0.34 8.47
C PHE A 187 8.91 0.55 8.74
N LYS A 188 10.12 -0.01 8.64
CA LYS A 188 11.35 0.79 8.61
C LYS A 188 12.31 0.26 7.57
N VAL A 189 13.01 1.16 6.88
CA VAL A 189 14.17 0.78 6.05
C VAL A 189 15.45 1.11 6.81
N VAL A 190 16.20 0.07 7.18
CA VAL A 190 17.38 0.19 8.05
C VAL A 190 18.59 -0.50 7.43
N ASP A 191 19.79 -0.04 7.78
CA ASP A 191 21.04 -0.68 7.34
C ASP A 191 21.34 -1.94 8.17
N LYS A 192 20.92 -1.96 9.44
CA LYS A 192 21.07 -3.10 10.37
C LYS A 192 19.78 -3.29 11.19
N PRO A 193 19.43 -4.53 11.56
CA PRO A 193 18.28 -4.79 12.43
C PRO A 193 18.37 -4.00 13.74
N SER A 194 17.26 -3.39 14.16
CA SER A 194 17.15 -2.82 15.50
C SER A 194 16.89 -3.90 16.56
N GLU A 195 17.06 -3.53 17.83
CA GLU A 195 16.76 -4.44 18.95
C GLU A 195 15.25 -4.70 19.12
N ASP A 196 14.40 -3.74 18.74
CA ASP A 196 12.95 -3.82 18.93
C ASP A 196 12.20 -3.10 17.79
N PRO A 197 11.74 -3.84 16.76
CA PRO A 197 10.90 -3.31 15.68
C PRO A 197 9.55 -2.75 16.16
N LEU A 198 9.07 -3.17 17.33
CA LEU A 198 7.77 -2.80 17.89
C LEU A 198 7.85 -1.53 18.76
N LYS A 199 9.05 -1.03 19.05
CA LYS A 199 9.30 0.08 19.97
C LYS A 199 8.37 1.27 19.72
N GLN A 200 8.24 1.71 18.47
CA GLN A 200 7.41 2.84 18.08
C GLN A 200 5.92 2.60 18.38
N ILE A 201 5.40 1.43 18.02
CA ILE A 201 4.00 1.06 18.26
C ILE A 201 3.70 1.02 19.76
N LYS A 202 4.62 0.46 20.55
CA LYS A 202 4.51 0.33 22.01
C LYS A 202 4.59 1.68 22.72
N GLU A 203 5.56 2.52 22.39
CA GLU A 203 5.74 3.85 22.98
C GLU A 203 4.55 4.78 22.67
N LYS A 204 4.08 4.75 21.42
CA LYS A 204 2.93 5.54 20.99
C LYS A 204 1.59 4.93 21.38
N LYS A 205 1.57 3.66 21.81
CA LYS A 205 0.37 2.91 22.17
C LYS A 205 -0.72 2.98 21.11
N TYR A 206 -0.33 2.80 19.84
CA TYR A 206 -1.27 2.94 18.72
C TYR A 206 -2.46 1.98 18.81
N TYR A 207 -2.30 0.83 19.45
CA TYR A 207 -3.36 -0.13 19.73
C TYR A 207 -4.50 0.42 20.61
N GLU A 208 -4.28 1.48 21.40
CA GLU A 208 -5.32 2.09 22.25
C GLU A 208 -6.53 2.58 21.45
N LYS A 209 -6.31 2.99 20.19
CA LYS A 209 -7.39 3.40 19.26
C LYS A 209 -8.44 2.30 19.07
N TYR A 210 -8.04 1.05 19.17
CA TYR A 210 -8.85 -0.11 18.83
C TYR A 210 -9.27 -0.96 20.04
N LEU A 211 -8.87 -0.61 21.27
CA LEU A 211 -9.14 -1.42 22.46
C LEU A 211 -10.63 -1.61 22.77
N SER A 212 -11.46 -0.64 22.40
CA SER A 212 -12.93 -0.73 22.55
C SER A 212 -13.59 -1.66 21.53
N GLU A 213 -12.88 -2.09 20.49
CA GLU A 213 -13.39 -3.08 19.54
C GLU A 213 -13.29 -4.50 20.14
N ASP A 214 -14.32 -5.32 19.92
CA ASP A 214 -14.31 -6.73 20.31
C ASP A 214 -13.54 -7.57 19.28
N LYS A 215 -12.27 -7.24 19.10
CA LYS A 215 -11.35 -7.85 18.13
C LYS A 215 -10.01 -8.15 18.78
N GLU A 216 -9.34 -9.18 18.25
CA GLU A 216 -7.95 -9.47 18.59
C GLU A 216 -7.06 -8.41 17.96
N ILE A 217 -6.05 -7.93 18.69
CA ILE A 217 -5.17 -6.85 18.23
C ILE A 217 -3.74 -7.35 18.22
N TYR A 218 -3.13 -7.28 17.05
CA TYR A 218 -1.74 -7.64 16.81
C TYR A 218 -0.97 -6.40 16.40
N ILE A 219 0.21 -6.20 17.01
CA ILE A 219 1.17 -5.20 16.56
C ILE A 219 2.29 -5.93 15.81
N VAL A 220 2.74 -5.35 14.69
CA VAL A 220 3.74 -5.96 13.81
C VAL A 220 4.75 -4.89 13.39
N GLY A 221 6.03 -5.16 13.65
CA GLY A 221 7.13 -4.30 13.25
C GLY A 221 7.93 -5.01 12.17
N MET A 222 8.15 -4.36 11.03
CA MET A 222 8.89 -4.92 9.90
C MET A 222 10.06 -4.01 9.54
N GLU A 223 11.27 -4.57 9.47
CA GLU A 223 12.45 -3.84 9.04
C GLU A 223 13.00 -4.42 7.74
N PHE A 224 13.18 -3.56 6.75
CA PHE A 224 13.72 -3.88 5.44
C PHE A 224 15.16 -3.41 5.31
N SER A 225 15.97 -4.17 4.60
CA SER A 225 17.32 -3.75 4.21
C SER A 225 17.36 -3.29 2.78
N LYS A 226 18.04 -2.17 2.52
CA LYS A 226 18.33 -1.69 1.16
C LYS A 226 19.24 -2.66 0.41
N GLU A 227 20.23 -3.21 1.11
CA GLU A 227 21.19 -4.16 0.56
C GLU A 227 20.53 -5.49 0.23
N LYS A 228 19.78 -6.07 1.18
CA LYS A 228 19.11 -7.37 0.98
C LYS A 228 17.79 -7.28 0.23
N ARG A 229 17.22 -6.08 0.10
CA ARG A 229 15.93 -5.77 -0.56
C ARG A 229 14.78 -6.62 -0.04
N ASN A 230 14.83 -6.93 1.25
CA ASN A 230 13.92 -7.84 1.91
C ASN A 230 13.86 -7.54 3.40
N ILE A 231 12.90 -8.17 4.07
CA ILE A 231 12.70 -8.13 5.52
C ILE A 231 13.92 -8.78 6.20
N ILE A 232 14.59 -8.01 7.03
CA ILE A 232 15.74 -8.43 7.83
C ILE A 232 15.44 -8.57 9.31
N ASN A 233 14.33 -7.97 9.77
CA ASN A 233 13.81 -8.10 11.11
C ASN A 233 12.29 -8.06 11.07
N PHE A 234 11.66 -8.91 11.87
CA PHE A 234 10.22 -9.02 11.94
C PHE A 234 9.86 -9.45 13.35
N ASP A 235 9.06 -8.64 14.02
CA ASP A 235 8.57 -8.96 15.36
C ASP A 235 7.09 -8.62 15.47
N TRP A 236 6.39 -9.34 16.34
CA TRP A 236 4.97 -9.17 16.55
C TRP A 236 4.54 -9.53 17.95
N GLU A 237 3.46 -8.90 18.42
CA GLU A 237 2.88 -9.19 19.72
C GLU A 237 1.36 -9.11 19.64
N ARG A 238 0.67 -10.03 20.33
CA ARG A 238 -0.77 -9.95 20.54
C ARG A 238 -1.05 -9.13 21.80
N ILE A 239 -1.80 -8.04 21.65
CA ILE A 239 -2.18 -7.13 22.73
C ILE A 239 -3.50 -7.57 23.40
N LYS A 240 -4.44 -8.08 22.61
CA LYS A 240 -5.79 -8.48 23.02
C LYS A 240 -6.21 -9.70 22.19
#